data_AF-A0A1F6CLA4-F1
#
_entry.id   AF-A0A1F6CLA4-F1
#
_cell.length_a   1.000
_cell.length_b   1.000
_cell.length_c   1.000
_cell.angle_alpha   90.00
_cell.angle_beta   90.00
_cell.angle_gamma   90.00
#
_symmetry.space_group_name_H-M   'P 1'
#
loop_
_entity.id
_entity.type
_entity.pdbx_description
1 polymer ?
#
loop_
_entity_poly.entity_id
_entity_poly.type
_entity_poly.pdbx_seq_one_letter_code
_entity_poly.pdbx_strand_id
1 'polypeptide(L)'
;MGIELNRLRSLFREIVENYATKVEGEIAQLQEVMQENGGDREEGIQAMLTSIRQLKVKPEKGRRRDLKRIHDLVQEMRRLTEAW
;
A
#
# COMPACT_ATOMS: atom_id res chain seq x y z
N MET A 1 19.05 6.99 -29.47
CA MET A 1 17.73 6.36 -29.24
C MET A 1 17.78 5.17 -28.27
N GLY A 2 18.71 4.21 -28.42
CA GLY A 2 18.82 3.06 -27.49
C GLY A 2 19.24 3.44 -26.06
N ILE A 3 20.07 4.47 -25.90
CA ILE A 3 20.53 4.97 -24.58
C ILE A 3 19.37 5.63 -23.81
N GLU A 4 18.56 6.41 -24.51
CA GLU A 4 17.43 7.15 -23.97
C GLU A 4 16.30 6.20 -23.53
N LEU A 5 16.03 5.14 -24.31
CA LEU A 5 15.11 4.08 -23.93
C LEU A 5 15.62 3.26 -22.73
N ASN A 6 16.93 3.00 -22.67
CA ASN A 6 17.53 2.36 -21.49
C ASN A 6 17.38 3.22 -20.25
N ARG A 7 17.64 4.54 -20.35
CA ARG A 7 17.44 5.49 -19.26
C ARG A 7 15.99 5.53 -18.80
N LEU A 8 15.03 5.60 -19.73
CA LEU A 8 13.60 5.58 -19.41
C LEU A 8 13.22 4.31 -18.64
N ARG A 9 13.72 3.14 -19.07
CA ARG A 9 13.50 1.87 -18.38
C ARG A 9 14.10 1.86 -16.97
N SER A 10 15.31 2.38 -16.79
CA SER A 10 15.95 2.47 -15.47
C SER A 10 15.16 3.39 -14.54
N LEU A 11 14.75 4.58 -15.01
CA LEU A 11 13.94 5.51 -14.23
C LEU A 11 12.59 4.89 -13.82
N PHE A 12 11.93 4.19 -14.74
CA PHE A 12 10.68 3.51 -14.42
C PHE A 12 10.85 2.47 -13.29
N ARG A 13 11.91 1.66 -13.36
CA ARG A 13 12.20 0.65 -12.31
C ARG A 13 12.49 1.30 -10.97
N GLU A 14 13.38 2.29 -10.96
CA GLU A 14 13.75 3.02 -9.74
C GLU A 14 12.54 3.68 -9.08
N ILE A 15 11.65 4.29 -9.87
CA ILE A 15 10.41 4.88 -9.35
C ILE A 15 9.51 3.81 -8.73
N VAL A 16 9.32 2.67 -9.41
CA VAL A 16 8.45 1.58 -8.93
C VAL A 16 9.03 0.93 -7.67
N GLU A 17 10.34 0.71 -7.63
CA GLU A 17 11.05 0.15 -6.47
C GLU A 17 10.93 1.08 -5.26
N ASN A 18 11.27 2.37 -5.42
CA ASN A 18 11.15 3.35 -4.35
C ASN A 18 9.69 3.50 -3.84
N TYR A 19 8.73 3.46 -4.77
CA TYR A 19 7.31 3.50 -4.42
C TYR A 19 6.87 2.25 -3.65
N ALA A 20 7.29 1.06 -4.09
CA ALA A 20 6.99 -0.20 -3.41
C ALA A 20 7.57 -0.20 -2.00
N THR A 21 8.85 0.13 -1.82
CA THR A 21 9.51 0.22 -0.52
C THR A 21 8.78 1.18 0.42
N LYS A 22 8.34 2.34 -0.08
CA LYS A 22 7.55 3.29 0.73
C LYS A 22 6.23 2.67 1.20
N VAL A 23 5.46 2.08 0.29
CA VAL A 23 4.15 1.50 0.62
C VAL A 23 4.30 0.29 1.56
N GLU A 24 5.33 -0.55 1.36
CA GLU A 24 5.65 -1.66 2.25
C GLU A 24 5.98 -1.18 3.67
N GLY A 25 6.74 -0.09 3.80
CA GLY A 25 7.03 0.53 5.10
C GLY A 25 5.77 1.06 5.79
N GLU A 26 4.84 1.67 5.05
CA GLU A 26 3.54 2.11 5.59
C GLU A 26 2.69 0.91 6.05
N ILE A 27 2.69 -0.19 5.31
CA ILE A 27 2.00 -1.43 5.70
C ILE A 27 2.61 -2.02 6.97
N ALA A 28 3.94 -2.05 7.09
CA ALA A 28 4.62 -2.56 8.29
C ALA A 28 4.23 -1.75 9.55
N GLN A 29 4.19 -0.41 9.44
CA GLN A 29 3.74 0.46 10.53
C GLN A 29 2.28 0.17 10.93
N LEU A 30 1.39 -0.04 9.95
CA LEU A 30 0.00 -0.42 10.24
C LEU A 30 -0.08 -1.77 10.97
N GLN A 31 0.76 -2.74 10.61
CA GLN A 31 0.81 -4.04 11.30
C GLN A 31 1.22 -3.87 12.77
N GLU A 32 2.24 -3.06 13.05
CA GLU A 32 2.69 -2.75 14.42
C GLU A 32 1.55 -2.11 15.23
N VAL A 33 0.91 -1.08 14.70
CA VAL A 33 -0.21 -0.39 15.38
C VAL A 33 -1.38 -1.34 15.67
N MET A 34 -1.74 -2.20 14.72
CA MET A 34 -2.82 -3.18 14.92
C MET A 34 -2.46 -4.24 15.97
N GLN A 35 -1.19 -4.61 16.11
CA GLN A 35 -0.73 -5.54 17.14
C GLN A 35 -0.75 -4.91 18.53
N GLU A 36 -0.35 -3.64 18.65
CA GLU A 36 -0.34 -2.91 19.92
C GLU A 36 -1.74 -2.59 20.44
N ASN A 37 -2.71 -2.37 19.55
CA ASN A 37 -4.08 -1.93 19.89
C ASN A 37 -5.14 -3.03 19.77
N GLY A 38 -4.73 -4.29 19.58
CA GLY A 38 -5.59 -5.42 19.22
C GLY A 38 -6.81 -5.67 20.12
N GLY A 39 -6.72 -5.32 21.41
CA GLY A 39 -7.80 -5.53 22.39
C GLY A 39 -8.80 -4.39 22.50
N ASP A 40 -8.35 -3.13 22.40
CA ASP A 40 -9.19 -1.96 22.66
C ASP A 40 -9.89 -1.43 21.40
N ARG A 41 -9.44 -1.86 20.21
CA ARG A 41 -9.88 -1.34 18.90
C ARG A 41 -10.40 -2.41 17.94
N GLU A 42 -10.98 -3.50 18.47
CA GLU A 42 -11.44 -4.66 17.69
C GLU A 42 -12.35 -4.27 16.51
N GLU A 43 -13.31 -3.36 16.71
CA GLU A 43 -14.21 -2.89 15.64
C GLU A 43 -13.46 -2.18 14.50
N GLY A 44 -12.51 -1.30 14.84
CA GLY A 44 -11.70 -0.59 13.86
C GLY A 44 -10.80 -1.53 13.06
N ILE A 45 -10.18 -2.50 13.76
CA ILE A 45 -9.37 -3.55 13.14
C ILE A 45 -10.22 -4.39 12.18
N GLN A 46 -11.42 -4.78 12.58
CA GLN A 46 -12.31 -5.59 11.74
C GLN A 46 -12.78 -4.83 10.48
N ALA A 47 -13.00 -3.52 10.58
CA ALA A 47 -13.31 -2.66 9.44
C ALA A 47 -12.13 -2.60 8.44
N MET A 48 -10.90 -2.49 8.93
CA MET A 48 -9.69 -2.55 8.08
C MET A 48 -9.58 -3.90 7.37
N LEU A 49 -9.69 -5.00 8.11
CA LEU A 49 -9.63 -6.36 7.54
C LEU A 49 -10.70 -6.58 6.46
N THR A 50 -11.91 -6.05 6.67
CA THR A 50 -12.99 -6.10 5.69
C THR A 50 -12.60 -5.36 4.40
N SER A 51 -12.02 -4.18 4.52
CA SER A 51 -11.57 -3.37 3.38
C SER A 51 -10.45 -4.04 2.59
N ILE A 52 -9.50 -4.72 3.26
CA ILE A 52 -8.47 -5.55 2.62
C ILE A 52 -9.12 -6.67 1.80
N ARG A 53 -10.05 -7.42 2.39
CA ARG A 53 -10.73 -8.54 1.71
C ARG A 53 -11.55 -8.09 0.50
N GLN A 54 -12.04 -6.86 0.51
CA GLN A 54 -12.80 -6.27 -0.60
C GLN A 54 -11.93 -5.63 -1.68
N LEU A 55 -10.61 -5.54 -1.48
CA LEU A 55 -9.69 -4.95 -2.45
C LEU A 55 -9.68 -5.75 -3.76
N LYS A 56 -10.17 -5.13 -4.84
CA LYS A 56 -10.21 -5.73 -6.18
C LYS A 56 -9.06 -5.23 -7.05
N VAL A 57 -7.96 -5.98 -7.06
CA VAL A 57 -6.77 -5.74 -7.90
C VAL A 57 -6.42 -6.96 -8.74
N LYS A 58 -5.74 -6.75 -9.87
CA LYS A 58 -5.26 -7.82 -10.77
C LYS A 58 -3.75 -7.71 -10.98
N PRO A 59 -2.92 -8.27 -10.07
CA PRO A 59 -1.47 -8.07 -10.08
C PRO A 59 -0.81 -8.43 -11.41
N GLU A 60 -1.27 -9.50 -12.06
CA GLU A 60 -0.76 -10.01 -13.33
C GLU A 60 -0.94 -9.04 -14.50
N LYS A 61 -1.80 -8.03 -14.35
CA LYS A 61 -2.04 -7.00 -15.38
C LYS A 61 -1.15 -5.78 -15.23
N GLY A 62 -0.37 -5.65 -14.15
CA GLY A 62 0.57 -4.53 -13.96
C GLY A 62 -0.07 -3.14 -14.04
N ARG A 63 -1.34 -3.01 -13.66
CA ARG A 63 -2.11 -1.77 -13.85
C ARG A 63 -1.71 -0.73 -12.81
N ARG A 64 -1.28 0.46 -13.26
CA ARG A 64 -1.07 1.63 -12.39
C ARG A 64 -2.27 1.93 -11.47
N ARG A 65 -3.49 1.74 -11.97
CA ARG A 65 -4.72 1.92 -11.18
C ARG A 65 -4.78 1.00 -9.96
N ASP A 66 -4.26 -0.23 -10.08
CA ASP A 66 -4.31 -1.20 -8.98
C ASP A 66 -3.28 -0.84 -7.91
N LEU A 67 -2.09 -0.36 -8.31
CA LEU A 67 -1.13 0.27 -7.38
C LEU A 67 -1.76 1.45 -6.63
N LYS A 68 -2.45 2.34 -7.36
CA LYS A 68 -3.17 3.46 -6.74
C LYS A 68 -4.21 2.99 -5.72
N ARG A 69 -4.99 1.94 -6.02
CA ARG A 69 -5.99 1.40 -5.08
C ARG A 69 -5.37 0.86 -3.80
N ILE A 70 -4.23 0.16 -3.91
CA ILE A 70 -3.48 -0.32 -2.74
C ILE A 70 -3.04 0.86 -1.89
N HIS A 71 -2.43 1.88 -2.51
CA HIS A 71 -2.00 3.05 -1.77
C HIS A 71 -3.14 3.84 -1.15
N ASP A 72 -4.24 4.05 -1.87
CA ASP A 72 -5.41 4.74 -1.33
C ASP A 72 -5.96 4.00 -0.09
N LEU A 73 -6.01 2.65 -0.13
CA LEU A 73 -6.42 1.82 1.00
C LEU A 73 -5.47 1.95 2.21
N VAL A 74 -4.16 1.91 1.97
CA VAL A 74 -3.15 2.09 3.03
C VAL A 74 -3.28 3.47 3.68
N GLN A 75 -3.48 4.53 2.89
CA GLN A 75 -3.67 5.88 3.42
C GLN A 75 -4.98 6.03 4.21
N GLU A 76 -6.05 5.36 3.78
CA GLU A 76 -7.31 5.31 4.54
C GLU A 76 -7.12 4.63 5.89
N MET A 77 -6.46 3.47 5.92
CA MET A 77 -6.13 2.77 7.17
C MET A 77 -5.27 3.60 8.10
N ARG A 78 -4.27 4.29 7.55
CA ARG A 78 -3.40 5.17 8.34
C ARG A 78 -4.18 6.28 9.03
N ARG A 79 -5.11 6.92 8.33
CA ARG A 79 -5.98 7.95 8.93
C ARG A 79 -6.86 7.41 10.04
N LEU A 80 -7.34 6.17 9.89
CA LEU A 80 -8.12 5.51 10.94
C LEU A 80 -7.25 5.22 12.17
N THR A 81 -6.00 4.74 11.98
CA THR A 81 -5.07 4.47 13.08
C THR A 81 -4.54 5.73 13.76
N GLU A 82 -4.45 6.87 13.06
CA GLU A 82 -4.03 8.15 13.66
C GLU A 82 -5.03 8.67 14.72
N ALA A 83 -6.26 8.13 14.72
CA ALA A 83 -7.29 8.43 15.72
C ALA A 83 -7.35 7.40 16.86
N TRP A 84 -6.44 6.42 16.89
CA TRP A 84 -6.40 5.38 17.92
C TRP A 84 -5.65 5.79 19.17
#